data_AF-A0A238VIU6-F1
#
_entry.id   AF-A0A238VIU6-F1
#
_cell.length_a   1.000
_cell.length_b   1.000
_cell.length_c   1.000
_cell.angle_alpha   90.00
_cell.angle_beta   90.00
_cell.angle_gamma   90.00
#
_symmetry.space_group_name_H-M   'P 1'
#
loop_
_entity.id
_entity.type
_entity.pdbx_description
1 polymer ?
#
loop_
_entity_poly.entity_id
_entity_poly.type
_entity_poly.pdbx_seq_one_letter_code
_entity_poly.pdbx_strand_id
1 'polypeptide(L)'
;MPPSRLSLLGLVRHMAEVERSWFRRVVDGQDVPLVWSADGDFQVAYDADGIDRAEAFAAWEGEIAHARRIERAAPSLDVTGVDRMDGTAYSLRLVMLHVIQEYARHNGHADLLREGLDGVTGV
;
A
#
# COMPACT_ATOMS: atom_id res chain seq x y z
N MET A 1 -9.42 -16.72 19.58
CA MET A 1 -9.27 -15.61 18.62
C MET A 1 -9.68 -16.13 17.25
N PRO A 2 -10.59 -15.47 16.52
CA PRO A 2 -10.89 -15.87 15.15
C PRO A 2 -9.66 -15.69 14.25
N PRO A 3 -9.55 -16.46 13.15
CA PRO A 3 -8.47 -16.29 12.19
C PRO A 3 -8.54 -14.91 11.53
N SER A 4 -7.38 -14.38 11.14
CA SER A 4 -7.28 -13.14 10.37
C SER A 4 -8.00 -13.28 9.01
N ARG A 5 -8.56 -12.18 8.48
CA ARG A 5 -9.11 -12.10 7.11
C ARG A 5 -8.01 -11.90 6.04
N LEU A 6 -6.73 -12.05 6.40
CA LEU A 6 -5.61 -11.94 5.48
C LEU A 6 -5.69 -12.97 4.36
N SER A 7 -5.48 -12.51 3.14
CA SER A 7 -5.31 -13.34 1.94
C SER A 7 -4.22 -12.74 1.07
N LEU A 8 -3.61 -13.54 0.19
CA LEU A 8 -2.58 -13.06 -0.74
C LEU A 8 -3.11 -11.92 -1.62
N LEU A 9 -4.35 -12.06 -2.12
CA LEU A 9 -4.98 -11.03 -2.94
C LEU A 9 -5.32 -9.77 -2.13
N GLY A 10 -5.78 -9.93 -0.88
CA GLY A 10 -5.99 -8.82 0.04
C GLY A 10 -4.71 -8.05 0.37
N LEU A 11 -3.57 -8.74 0.46
CA LEU A 11 -2.26 -8.10 0.64
C LEU A 11 -1.85 -7.25 -0.57
N VAL A 12 -2.06 -7.74 -1.80
CA VAL A 12 -1.80 -6.94 -3.02
C VAL A 12 -2.64 -5.68 -3.04
N ARG A 13 -3.93 -5.79 -2.70
CA ARG A 13 -4.81 -4.63 -2.60
C ARG A 13 -4.32 -3.67 -1.53
N HIS A 14 -4.07 -4.17 -0.32
CA HIS A 14 -3.54 -3.35 0.76
C HIS A 14 -2.30 -2.55 0.35
N MET A 15 -1.37 -3.18 -0.38
CA MET A 15 -0.17 -2.47 -0.86
C MET A 15 -0.47 -1.37 -1.87
N ALA A 16 -1.53 -1.47 -2.70
CA ALA A 16 -1.93 -0.33 -3.53
C ALA A 16 -2.46 0.85 -2.69
N GLU A 17 -3.20 0.59 -1.60
CA GLU A 17 -3.63 1.68 -0.70
C GLU A 17 -2.46 2.34 0.01
N VAL A 18 -1.45 1.55 0.41
CA VAL A 18 -0.21 2.06 1.01
C VAL A 18 0.49 2.99 0.03
N GLU A 19 0.72 2.55 -1.21
CA GLU A 19 1.36 3.36 -2.26
C GLU A 19 0.57 4.65 -2.54
N ARG A 20 -0.75 4.53 -2.74
CA ARG A 20 -1.65 5.67 -3.02
C ARG A 20 -1.64 6.68 -1.89
N SER A 21 -1.74 6.22 -0.65
CA SER A 21 -1.85 7.10 0.51
C SER A 21 -0.56 7.86 0.73
N TRP A 22 0.58 7.17 0.68
CA TRP A 22 1.85 7.81 0.98
C TRP A 22 2.35 8.69 -0.18
N PHE A 23 2.28 8.24 -1.43
CA PHE A 23 2.81 9.04 -2.52
C PHE A 23 1.81 10.07 -3.02
N ARG A 24 0.57 9.68 -3.35
CA ARG A 24 -0.39 10.63 -3.94
C ARG A 24 -1.00 11.54 -2.88
N ARG A 25 -1.45 10.99 -1.75
CA ARG A 25 -2.18 11.80 -0.75
C ARG A 25 -1.23 12.59 0.15
N VAL A 26 -0.12 12.02 0.62
CA VAL A 26 0.85 12.70 1.50
C VAL A 26 1.89 13.48 0.70
N VAL A 27 2.75 12.82 -0.08
CA VAL A 27 3.87 13.49 -0.76
C VAL A 27 3.41 14.50 -1.81
N ASP A 28 2.51 14.11 -2.70
CA ASP A 28 2.00 14.96 -3.78
C ASP A 28 0.76 15.77 -3.37
N GLY A 29 0.26 15.56 -2.15
CA GLY A 29 -0.84 16.34 -1.61
C GLY A 29 -2.16 16.23 -2.39
N GLN A 30 -2.37 15.19 -3.19
CA GLN A 30 -3.62 15.02 -3.94
C GLN A 30 -4.80 14.73 -3.00
N ASP A 31 -5.95 15.32 -3.29
CA ASP A 31 -7.21 14.97 -2.63
C ASP A 31 -7.92 13.89 -3.45
N VAL A 32 -7.54 12.64 -3.18
CA VAL A 32 -8.11 11.45 -3.84
C VAL A 32 -8.53 10.44 -2.77
N PRO A 33 -9.66 9.72 -2.96
CA PRO A 33 -10.08 8.68 -2.04
C PRO A 33 -9.10 7.49 -2.07
N LEU A 34 -9.27 6.55 -1.15
CA LEU A 34 -8.64 5.23 -1.27
C LEU A 34 -9.15 4.51 -2.53
N VAL A 35 -8.42 3.50 -3.02
CA VAL A 35 -8.80 2.70 -4.20
C VAL A 35 -10.13 1.99 -3.97
N TRP A 36 -10.32 1.36 -2.82
CA TRP A 36 -11.51 0.55 -2.54
C TRP A 36 -12.45 1.15 -1.50
N SER A 37 -12.09 2.29 -0.88
CA SER A 37 -12.90 2.90 0.18
C SER A 37 -13.06 4.40 -0.01
N ALA A 38 -14.26 4.83 -0.38
CA ALA A 38 -14.59 6.25 -0.46
C ALA A 38 -14.53 6.94 0.91
N ASP A 39 -14.82 6.20 1.99
CA ASP A 39 -14.88 6.70 3.37
C ASP A 39 -13.53 6.60 4.12
N GLY A 40 -12.47 6.13 3.45
CA GLY A 40 -11.13 6.05 4.04
C GLY A 40 -10.85 4.83 4.91
N ASP A 41 -11.72 3.81 4.88
CA ASP A 41 -11.49 2.54 5.59
C ASP A 41 -10.51 1.62 4.83
N PHE A 42 -9.29 1.50 5.35
CA PHE A 42 -8.25 0.60 4.84
C PHE A 42 -8.60 -0.88 4.97
N GLN A 43 -9.52 -1.27 5.86
CA GLN A 43 -9.89 -2.67 6.03
C GLN A 43 -10.62 -3.22 4.81
N VAL A 44 -11.27 -2.36 4.01
CA VAL A 44 -11.94 -2.75 2.77
C VAL A 44 -10.97 -3.38 1.75
N ALA A 45 -9.69 -2.99 1.77
CA ALA A 45 -8.67 -3.59 0.91
C ALA A 45 -8.41 -5.08 1.22
N TYR A 46 -8.65 -5.51 2.46
CA TYR A 46 -8.47 -6.91 2.85
C TYR A 46 -9.66 -7.82 2.49
N ASP A 47 -10.82 -7.25 2.16
CA ASP A 47 -12.00 -8.03 1.77
C ASP A 47 -11.89 -8.49 0.31
N ALA A 48 -11.23 -9.64 0.09
CA ALA A 48 -10.92 -10.16 -1.24
C ALA A 48 -12.02 -11.05 -1.85
N ASP A 49 -13.20 -11.10 -1.25
CA ASP A 49 -14.30 -11.94 -1.72
C ASP A 49 -14.84 -11.42 -3.07
N GLY A 50 -14.87 -12.30 -4.07
CA GLY A 50 -15.40 -11.99 -5.41
C GLY A 50 -14.52 -11.05 -6.26
N ILE A 51 -13.27 -10.83 -5.87
CA ILE A 51 -12.38 -9.87 -6.55
C ILE A 51 -11.65 -10.47 -7.74
N ASP A 52 -11.58 -9.70 -8.83
CA ASP A 52 -10.73 -10.03 -9.97
C ASP A 52 -9.24 -9.79 -9.63
N ARG A 53 -8.45 -10.86 -9.79
CA ARG A 53 -7.00 -10.80 -9.63
C ARG A 53 -6.37 -9.79 -10.57
N ALA A 54 -6.80 -9.74 -11.83
CA ALA A 54 -6.18 -8.85 -12.81
C ALA A 54 -6.40 -7.38 -12.44
N GLU A 55 -7.60 -7.02 -12.00
CA GLU A 55 -7.91 -5.70 -11.48
C GLU A 55 -7.03 -5.31 -10.28
N ALA A 56 -6.90 -6.19 -9.29
CA ALA A 56 -6.09 -5.90 -8.09
C ALA A 56 -4.61 -5.62 -8.42
N PHE A 57 -4.03 -6.44 -9.30
CA PHE A 57 -2.64 -6.24 -9.74
C PHE A 57 -2.50 -4.97 -10.58
N ALA A 58 -3.44 -4.69 -11.49
CA ALA A 58 -3.42 -3.47 -12.30
C ALA A 58 -3.52 -2.21 -11.43
N ALA A 59 -4.34 -2.22 -10.38
CA ALA A 59 -4.44 -1.13 -9.43
C ALA A 59 -3.12 -0.93 -8.66
N TRP A 60 -2.54 -2.00 -8.13
CA TRP A 60 -1.26 -1.97 -7.42
C TRP A 60 -0.11 -1.47 -8.31
N GLU A 61 0.04 -2.01 -9.52
CA GLU A 61 1.05 -1.57 -10.49
C GLU A 61 0.84 -0.11 -10.92
N GLY A 62 -0.43 0.31 -11.06
CA GLY A 62 -0.80 1.68 -11.34
C GLY A 62 -0.32 2.64 -10.24
N GLU A 63 -0.58 2.31 -8.98
CA GLU A 63 -0.16 3.13 -7.84
C GLU A 63 1.36 3.14 -7.66
N ILE A 64 2.07 2.03 -7.92
CA ILE A 64 3.54 2.02 -8.02
C ILE A 64 4.01 2.99 -9.12
N ALA A 65 3.35 3.00 -10.29
CA ALA A 65 3.72 3.90 -11.38
C ALA A 65 3.48 5.38 -11.01
N HIS A 66 2.44 5.68 -10.23
CA HIS A 66 2.22 7.01 -9.65
C HIS A 66 3.34 7.37 -8.66
N ALA A 67 3.65 6.50 -7.71
CA ALA A 67 4.71 6.68 -6.73
C ALA A 67 6.06 7.01 -7.39
N ARG A 68 6.44 6.24 -8.42
CA ARG A 68 7.68 6.47 -9.19
C ARG A 68 7.70 7.79 -9.94
N ARG A 69 6.55 8.26 -10.45
CA ARG A 69 6.50 9.58 -11.12
C ARG A 69 6.69 10.71 -10.12
N ILE A 70 6.07 10.61 -8.95
CA ILE A 70 6.15 11.60 -7.86
C ILE A 70 7.58 11.66 -7.32
N GLU A 71 8.18 10.51 -7.04
CA GLU A 71 9.57 10.41 -6.58
C GLU A 71 10.55 11.04 -7.59
N ARG A 72 10.45 10.70 -8.88
CA ARG A 72 11.32 11.25 -9.92
C ARG A 72 11.16 12.76 -10.14
N ALA A 73 9.98 13.30 -9.85
CA ALA A 73 9.71 14.73 -9.98
C ALA A 73 10.20 15.54 -8.77
N ALA A 74 10.47 14.88 -7.63
CA ALA A 74 10.92 15.55 -6.42
C ALA A 74 12.34 16.11 -6.59
N PRO A 75 12.58 17.40 -6.25
CA PRO A 75 13.91 18.01 -6.34
C PRO A 75 14.91 17.41 -5.35
N SER A 76 14.45 16.81 -4.26
CA SER A 76 15.26 16.05 -3.30
C SER A 76 14.39 15.13 -2.45
N LEU A 77 15.02 14.22 -1.70
CA LEU A 77 14.33 13.37 -0.72
C LEU A 77 13.87 14.13 0.54
N ASP A 78 14.25 15.40 0.67
CA ASP A 78 13.93 16.21 1.85
C ASP A 78 12.65 17.05 1.65
N VAL A 79 12.00 16.94 0.49
CA VAL A 79 10.65 17.51 0.28
C VAL A 79 9.67 16.90 1.28
N THR A 80 8.78 17.73 1.82
CA THR A 80 7.80 17.30 2.82
C THR A 80 6.38 17.36 2.29
N GLY A 81 5.64 16.28 2.50
CA GLY A 81 4.19 16.22 2.37
C GLY A 81 3.52 16.24 3.74
N VAL A 82 2.22 16.52 3.79
CA VAL A 82 1.44 16.56 5.04
C VAL A 82 0.35 15.52 4.98
N ASP A 83 0.28 14.65 5.98
CA ASP A 83 -0.87 13.77 6.16
C ASP A 83 -2.06 14.61 6.65
N ARG A 84 -3.17 14.57 5.90
CA ARG A 84 -4.38 15.31 6.22
C ARG A 84 -5.14 14.72 7.41
N MET A 85 -4.88 13.46 7.77
CA MET A 85 -5.56 12.79 8.88
C MET A 85 -5.13 13.36 10.23
N ASP A 86 -3.84 13.65 10.40
CA ASP A 86 -3.27 14.08 11.68
C ASP A 86 -2.50 15.41 11.60
N GLY A 87 -2.27 15.95 10.40
CA GLY A 87 -1.50 17.18 10.17
C GLY A 87 0.02 16.99 10.24
N THR A 88 0.51 15.77 10.36
CA THR A 88 1.94 15.48 10.49
C THR A 88 2.66 15.66 9.16
N ALA A 89 3.81 16.34 9.18
CA ALA A 89 4.68 16.49 8.02
C ALA A 89 5.66 15.33 7.91
N TYR A 90 5.76 14.72 6.73
CA TYR A 90 6.68 13.62 6.42
C TYR A 90 7.54 13.99 5.24
N SER A 91 8.86 13.77 5.34
CA SER A 91 9.74 13.89 4.18
C SER A 91 9.57 12.70 3.24
N LEU A 92 9.81 12.89 1.94
CA LEU A 92 9.85 11.81 0.96
C LEU A 92 10.80 10.69 1.41
N ARG A 93 11.93 11.04 2.03
CA ARG A 93 12.85 10.07 2.65
C ARG A 93 12.16 9.17 3.68
N LEU A 94 11.43 9.75 4.62
CA LEU A 94 10.72 8.98 5.66
C LEU A 94 9.60 8.14 5.05
N VAL A 95 8.88 8.69 4.07
CA VAL A 95 7.84 7.98 3.34
C VAL A 95 8.40 6.75 2.63
N MET A 96 9.50 6.88 1.90
CA MET A 96 10.13 5.74 1.20
C MET A 96 10.59 4.66 2.17
N LEU A 97 11.22 5.03 3.29
CA LEU A 97 11.63 4.08 4.33
C LEU A 97 10.42 3.34 4.92
N HIS A 98 9.33 4.07 5.18
CA HIS A 98 8.10 3.49 5.69
C HIS A 98 7.48 2.50 4.70
N VAL A 99 7.35 2.87 3.42
CA VAL A 99 6.78 1.98 2.39
C VAL A 99 7.64 0.71 2.22
N ILE A 100 8.97 0.82 2.28
CA ILE A 100 9.86 -0.37 2.29
C ILE A 100 9.56 -1.28 3.48
N GLN A 101 9.33 -0.70 4.67
CA GLN A 101 8.98 -1.46 5.86
C GLN A 101 7.59 -2.12 5.73
N GLU A 102 6.62 -1.45 5.12
CA GLU A 102 5.31 -2.03 4.82
C GLU A 102 5.45 -3.26 3.91
N TYR A 103 6.21 -3.15 2.80
CA TYR A 103 6.50 -4.31 1.95
C TYR A 103 7.19 -5.44 2.71
N ALA A 104 8.21 -5.14 3.51
CA ALA A 104 8.92 -6.17 4.28
C ALA A 104 7.99 -6.89 5.27
N ARG A 105 7.13 -6.14 5.98
CA ARG A 105 6.14 -6.70 6.92
C ARG A 105 5.13 -7.58 6.19
N HIS A 106 4.58 -7.10 5.07
CA HIS A 106 3.52 -7.80 4.35
C HIS A 106 4.03 -8.98 3.52
N ASN A 107 5.29 -8.97 3.08
CA ASN A 107 5.94 -10.14 2.53
C ASN A 107 6.06 -11.25 3.57
N GLY A 108 6.42 -10.94 4.82
CA GLY A 108 6.42 -11.95 5.89
C GLY A 108 5.04 -12.58 6.14
N HIS A 109 3.95 -11.79 6.01
CA HIS A 109 2.60 -12.35 6.04
C HIS A 109 2.29 -13.22 4.82
N ALA A 110 2.71 -12.80 3.63
CA ALA A 110 2.54 -13.57 2.40
C ALA A 110 3.28 -14.92 2.49
N ASP A 111 4.49 -14.94 3.06
CA ASP A 111 5.29 -16.15 3.23
C ASP A 111 4.57 -17.18 4.11
N LEU A 112 4.02 -16.76 5.25
CA LEU A 112 3.24 -17.65 6.13
C LEU A 112 1.97 -18.18 5.43
N LEU A 113 1.31 -17.36 4.62
CA LEU A 113 0.14 -17.79 3.85
C LEU A 113 0.53 -18.79 2.76
N ARG A 114 1.66 -18.56 2.07
CA ARG A 114 2.17 -19.46 1.02
C ARG A 114 2.61 -20.80 1.60
N GLU A 115 3.30 -20.79 2.75
CA GLU A 115 3.68 -22.02 3.44
C GLU A 115 2.45 -22.88 3.76
N GLY A 116 1.37 -22.26 4.25
CA GLY A 116 0.12 -22.97 4.54
C GLY A 116 -0.69 -23.41 3.31
N LEU A 117 -0.60 -22.69 2.19
CA LEU A 117 -1.40 -22.96 0.99
C LEU A 117 -0.73 -23.92 0.01
N ASP A 118 0.57 -23.76 -0.23
CA ASP A 118 1.31 -24.57 -1.20
C ASP A 118 2.73 -24.93 -0.78
N GLY A 119 3.07 -24.74 0.49
CA GLY A 119 4.33 -25.19 1.07
C GLY A 119 5.54 -24.36 0.67
N VAL A 120 5.36 -23.27 -0.08
CA VAL A 120 6.46 -22.36 -0.42
C VAL A 120 6.77 -21.48 0.79
N THR A 121 8.00 -21.57 1.28
CA THR A 121 8.50 -20.74 2.39
C THR A 121 9.14 -19.44 1.89
N GLY A 122 9.14 -18.43 2.75
CA GLY A 122 9.84 -17.15 2.52
C GLY A 122 11.36 -17.24 2.48
N VAL A 123 12.01 -16.08 2.35
CA VAL A 123 13.48 -15.89 2.31
C VAL A 123 14.00 -15.29 3.61
#